data_AF-A0A918P597-F1
#
_entry.id   AF-A0A918P597-F1
#
_cell.length_a   1.000
_cell.length_b   1.000
_cell.length_c   1.000
_cell.angle_alpha   90.00
_cell.angle_beta   90.00
_cell.angle_gamma   90.00
#
_symmetry.space_group_name_H-M   'P 1'
#
loop_
_entity.id
_entity.type
_entity.pdbx_description
1 polymer ?
#
loop_
_entity_poly.entity_id
_entity_poly.type
_entity_poly.pdbx_seq_one_letter_code
_entity_poly.pdbx_strand_id
1 'polypeptide(L)'
;MANSPWISTTRVLDVAKGYEGGNGIVAIDLNKLDALQVEVWQHVPRVNGVEGLPYHRSIWAQEVTIFQHIPRDAIVGPVRMP
;
A
#
# COMPACT_ATOMS: atom_id res chain seq x y z
N MET A 1 1.67 -21.94 3.82
CA MET A 1 2.15 -20.56 3.94
C MET A 1 0.94 -19.71 4.29
N ALA A 2 0.99 -18.96 5.40
CA ALA A 2 -0.07 -18.03 5.74
C ALA A 2 0.18 -16.72 4.98
N ASN A 3 -0.85 -16.19 4.33
CA ASN A 3 -0.75 -14.84 3.76
C ASN A 3 -0.46 -13.84 4.89
N SER A 4 0.34 -12.83 4.58
CA SER A 4 0.51 -11.69 5.49
C SER A 4 -0.86 -11.11 5.84
N PRO A 5 -1.13 -10.72 7.09
CA PRO A 5 -2.37 -10.04 7.46
C PRO A 5 -2.41 -8.60 6.96
N TRP A 6 -1.36 -8.12 6.28
CA TRP A 6 -1.24 -6.77 5.78
C TRP A 6 -1.65 -6.66 4.32
N ILE A 7 -2.47 -5.66 4.03
CA ILE A 7 -2.87 -5.27 2.68
C ILE A 7 -1.94 -4.13 2.25
N SER A 8 -1.07 -4.37 1.28
CA SER A 8 -0.21 -3.33 0.69
C SER A 8 -1.03 -2.40 -0.20
N THR A 9 -0.87 -1.09 0.01
CA THR A 9 -1.46 -0.03 -0.79
C THR A 9 -0.41 1.05 -1.10
N THR A 10 -0.71 1.92 -2.05
CA THR A 10 0.19 3.01 -2.47
C THR A 10 -0.59 4.31 -2.61
N ARG A 11 0.06 5.42 -2.28
CA ARG A 11 -0.47 6.77 -2.56
C ARG A 11 -0.23 7.23 -4.00
N VAL A 12 0.50 6.44 -4.79
CA VAL A 12 0.92 6.79 -6.16
C VAL A 12 0.18 5.90 -7.15
N LEU A 13 -0.69 6.51 -7.97
CA LEU A 13 -1.49 5.78 -8.95
C LEU A 13 -0.64 4.99 -9.96
N ASP A 14 0.48 5.54 -10.42
CA ASP A 14 1.31 4.85 -11.41
C ASP A 14 2.02 3.61 -10.84
N VAL A 15 2.31 3.62 -9.54
CA VAL A 15 2.78 2.42 -8.84
C VAL A 15 1.65 1.38 -8.80
N ALA A 16 0.42 1.78 -8.46
CA ALA A 16 -0.73 0.88 -8.45
C ALA A 16 -0.98 0.24 -9.83
N LYS A 17 -0.87 1.02 -10.91
CA LYS A 17 -0.96 0.51 -12.29
C LYS A 17 0.10 -0.55 -12.60
N GLY A 18 1.32 -0.38 -12.10
CA GLY A 18 2.40 -1.36 -12.28
C GLY A 18 2.12 -2.72 -11.63
N TYR A 19 1.22 -2.78 -10.64
CA TYR A 19 0.79 -4.01 -9.97
C TYR A 19 -0.62 -4.48 -10.40
N GLU A 20 -1.28 -3.76 -11.32
CA GLU A 20 -2.60 -4.13 -11.81
C GLU A 20 -2.48 -5.37 -12.70
N GLY A 21 -3.13 -6.46 -12.30
CA GLY A 21 -3.01 -7.80 -12.92
C GLY A 21 -4.27 -8.30 -13.61
N GLY A 22 -5.20 -7.43 -13.98
CA GLY A 22 -6.49 -7.73 -14.62
C GLY A 22 -7.73 -7.59 -13.72
N ASN A 23 -7.58 -7.14 -12.47
CA ASN A 23 -8.68 -6.98 -11.49
C ASN A 23 -9.04 -5.50 -11.22
N GLY A 24 -8.34 -4.56 -11.85
CA GLY A 24 -8.51 -3.13 -11.67
C GLY A 24 -7.83 -2.58 -10.42
N ILE A 25 -8.00 -1.27 -10.24
CA ILE A 25 -7.45 -0.50 -9.12
C ILE A 25 -8.62 0.08 -8.33
N VAL A 26 -8.55 0.03 -7.01
CA VAL A 26 -9.55 0.63 -6.12
C VAL A 26 -8.94 1.81 -5.36
N ALA A 27 -9.62 2.94 -5.37
CA ALA A 27 -9.28 4.09 -4.54
C ALA A 27 -9.88 3.93 -3.14
N ILE A 28 -9.07 4.22 -2.13
CA ILE A 28 -9.41 4.10 -0.71
C ILE A 28 -9.17 5.46 -0.05
N ASP A 29 -10.09 5.91 0.79
CA ASP A 29 -9.93 7.08 1.66
C ASP A 29 -9.32 6.64 3.00
N LEU A 30 -8.04 6.96 3.19
CA LEU A 30 -7.29 6.60 4.40
C LEU A 30 -7.87 7.22 5.68
N ASN A 31 -8.64 8.31 5.57
CA ASN A 31 -9.24 8.98 6.73
C ASN A 31 -10.48 8.24 7.27
N LYS A 32 -11.00 7.27 6.51
CA LYS A 32 -12.16 6.46 6.88
C LYS A 32 -11.79 5.06 7.34
N LEU A 33 -10.51 4.76 7.43
CA LEU A 33 -10.03 3.48 7.94
C LEU A 33 -10.07 3.49 9.47
N ASP A 34 -10.69 2.46 10.04
CA ASP A 34 -10.63 2.10 11.46
C ASP A 34 -9.51 1.09 11.78
N ALA A 35 -8.85 0.57 10.74
CA ALA A 35 -7.72 -0.34 10.84
C ALA A 35 -6.37 0.37 11.04
N LEU A 36 -5.41 -0.34 11.62
CA LEU A 36 -4.03 0.13 11.75
C LEU A 36 -3.41 0.35 10.36
N GLN A 37 -2.85 1.54 10.17
CA GLN A 37 -2.12 1.95 8.97
C GLN A 37 -0.65 2.15 9.31
N VAL A 38 0.23 1.63 8.47
CA VAL A 38 1.68 1.74 8.66
C VAL A 38 2.34 2.25 7.40
N GLU A 39 3.12 3.32 7.52
CA GLU A 39 4.04 3.72 6.47
C GLU A 39 5.30 2.87 6.57
N VAL A 40 5.47 1.94 5.62
CA VAL A 40 6.49 0.89 5.72
C VAL A 40 7.90 1.45 5.94
N TRP A 41 8.23 2.56 5.28
CA TRP A 41 9.55 3.22 5.39
C TRP A 41 9.92 3.67 6.81
N GLN A 42 8.93 3.92 7.67
CA GLN A 42 9.16 4.33 9.07
C GLN A 42 9.58 3.15 9.96
N HIS A 43 9.32 1.91 9.52
CA HIS A 43 9.47 0.70 10.33
C HIS A 43 10.52 -0.28 9.79
N VAL A 44 11.11 -0.01 8.62
CA VAL A 44 12.20 -0.83 8.05
C VAL A 44 13.58 -0.21 8.33
N PRO A 45 14.62 -1.02 8.56
CA PRO A 45 15.95 -0.50 8.86
C PRO A 45 16.52 0.41 7.77
N ARG A 46 17.07 1.55 8.20
CA ARG A 46 17.84 2.48 7.35
C ARG A 46 19.31 2.07 7.37
N VAL A 47 19.64 0.93 6.77
CA VAL A 47 21.02 0.43 6.77
C VAL A 47 21.81 1.00 5.59
N ASN A 48 22.89 1.73 5.89
CA ASN A 48 23.91 2.06 4.90
C ASN A 48 24.79 0.81 4.66
N GLY A 49 24.88 0.36 3.41
CA GLY A 49 25.83 -0.70 2.98
C GLY A 49 25.30 -2.14 2.88
N VAL A 50 24.02 -2.41 3.25
CA VAL A 50 23.29 -3.66 2.94
C VAL A 50 21.90 -3.27 2.44
N GLU A 51 21.26 -4.10 1.61
CA GLU A 51 19.98 -3.82 0.92
C GLU A 51 18.91 -3.17 1.80
N GLY A 52 18.92 -1.84 1.88
CA GLY A 52 17.81 -1.00 2.27
C GLY A 52 16.69 -1.02 1.22
N LEU A 53 16.60 -2.06 0.40
CA LEU A 53 15.61 -2.20 -0.65
C LEU A 53 14.19 -2.04 -0.13
N PRO A 54 13.79 -2.62 1.03
CA PRO A 54 12.46 -2.38 1.57
C PRO A 54 12.23 -0.89 1.92
N TYR A 55 13.24 -0.21 2.46
CA TYR A 55 13.18 1.22 2.75
C TYR A 55 13.05 2.06 1.48
N HIS A 56 13.94 1.86 0.51
CA HIS A 56 13.93 2.60 -0.74
C HIS A 56 12.68 2.32 -1.58
N ARG A 57 12.22 1.06 -1.64
CA ARG A 57 10.99 0.70 -2.36
C ARG A 57 9.76 1.27 -1.71
N SER A 58 9.63 1.21 -0.38
CA SER A 58 8.47 1.77 0.31
C SER A 58 8.40 3.29 0.21
N ILE A 59 9.54 3.99 0.19
CA ILE A 59 9.59 5.43 -0.10
C ILE A 59 9.16 5.71 -1.53
N TRP A 60 9.78 5.06 -2.52
CA TRP A 60 9.45 5.26 -3.94
C TRP A 60 7.96 4.97 -4.22
N ALA A 61 7.44 3.89 -3.63
CA ALA A 61 6.05 3.50 -3.77
C ALA A 61 5.08 4.34 -2.92
N GLN A 62 5.58 5.15 -1.98
CA GLN A 62 4.77 5.76 -0.91
C GLN A 62 3.81 4.73 -0.28
N GLU A 63 4.36 3.58 0.10
CA GLU A 63 3.60 2.43 0.56
C GLU A 63 2.96 2.69 1.93
N VAL A 64 1.67 2.38 2.02
CA VAL A 64 0.92 2.28 3.27
C VAL A 64 0.36 0.88 3.35
N THR A 65 0.67 0.16 4.42
CA THR A 65 0.05 -1.15 4.68
C THR A 65 -1.08 -1.01 5.68
N ILE A 66 -2.18 -1.72 5.41
CA ILE A 66 -3.40 -1.70 6.23
C ILE A 66 -3.55 -3.07 6.88
N PHE A 67 -3.79 -3.10 8.18
CA PHE A 67 -3.94 -4.37 8.92
C PHE A 67 -5.33 -4.99 8.71
N GLN A 68 -5.34 -6.24 8.25
CA GLN A 68 -6.48 -7.14 8.08
C GLN A 68 -7.54 -6.75 7.06
N HIS A 69 -8.12 -5.56 7.13
CA HIS A 69 -9.31 -5.22 6.33
C HIS A 69 -9.39 -3.75 5.95
N ILE A 70 -10.19 -3.49 4.91
CA ILE A 70 -10.59 -2.14 4.46
C ILE A 70 -12.12 -2.10 4.56
N PRO A 71 -12.71 -1.26 5.43
CA PRO A 71 -14.14 -1.16 5.54
C PRO A 71 -14.76 -0.55 4.26
N ARG A 72 -16.01 -0.91 3.97
CA ARG A 72 -16.66 -0.61 2.69
C ARG A 72 -16.84 0.90 2.46
N ASP A 73 -17.05 1.67 3.51
CA ASP A 73 -17.20 3.12 3.49
C ASP A 73 -15.89 3.88 3.20
N ALA A 74 -14.74 3.24 3.44
CA ALA A 74 -13.43 3.73 3.01
C ALA A 74 -13.16 3.48 1.51
N ILE A 75 -13.91 2.59 0.86
CA ILE A 75 -13.78 2.36 -0.59
C ILE A 75 -14.48 3.49 -1.34
N VAL A 76 -13.69 4.34 -2.00
CA VAL A 76 -14.20 5.41 -2.86
C VAL A 76 -14.79 4.82 -4.14
N GLY A 77 -14.12 3.79 -4.69
CA GLY A 77 -14.56 3.07 -5.87
C GLY A 77 -13.42 2.69 -6.82
N PRO A 78 -13.73 2.05 -7.95
CA PRO A 78 -12.74 1.70 -8.96
C PRO A 78 -12.17 2.94 -9.64
N VAL A 79 -10.85 2.95 -9.85
CA VAL A 79 -10.18 3.97 -10.65
C VAL A 79 -10.38 3.63 -12.13
N ARG A 80 -11.00 4.55 -12.88
CA ARG A 80 -11.10 4.43 -14.33
C ARG A 80 -9.73 4.69 -14.93
N MET A 81 -9.18 3.70 -15.62
CA MET A 81 -7.99 3.90 -16.42
C MET A 81 -8.39 4.61 -17.72
N PRO A 82 -7.65 5.65 -18.15
CA PRO A 82 -7.88 6.30 -19.44
C PRO A 82 -7.60 5.37 -20.61
#